data_AF-A0AAE4S9D0-F1
#
_entry.id   AF-A0AAE4S9D0-F1
#
_cell.length_a   1.000
_cell.length_b   1.000
_cell.length_c   1.000
_cell.angle_alpha   90.00
_cell.angle_beta   90.00
_cell.angle_gamma   90.00
#
_symmetry.space_group_name_H-M   'P 1'
#
loop_
_entity.id
_entity.type
_entity.pdbx_description
1 polymer ?
#
loop_
_entity_poly.entity_id
_entity_poly.type
_entity_poly.pdbx_seq_one_letter_code
_entity_poly.pdbx_strand_id
1 'polypeptide(L)'
;MFQKEKLWDLVVIIIIALIIFIPSVCLFFIDGGQIRGINDDPATRPNLLGQNIDGLNFTSATGKIQPIYDDTEIVPLSFWQLSPREILLRVITYPMAYIPPSTGKIISLLYLASGLALIILYRRKTSRKDPDPNSRREQIRRYISEHPGKNTQHIADALSLPRSSLTYHLNRLQETQDIRQVPYGGRSHFLPANTGLTENQKILLSLLSKEKDHLILQTLINQPSLTRKEIAAQLGISTTTALWYIHRLERSHLLTAKKQERKLRYSLTPEIVTEYQELAEIFTPKSDDHST
;
A
#
# COMPACT_ATOMS: atom_id res chain seq x y z
N MET A 1 -30.27 -2.60 -9.75
CA MET A 1 -29.22 -3.29 -8.95
C MET A 1 -28.18 -2.32 -8.38
N PHE A 2 -27.75 -1.30 -9.14
CA PHE A 2 -26.70 -0.33 -8.81
C PHE A 2 -26.90 0.57 -7.55
N GLN A 3 -28.15 0.80 -7.10
CA GLN A 3 -28.39 1.61 -5.89
C GLN A 3 -28.21 0.83 -4.57
N LYS A 4 -28.40 -0.50 -4.58
CA LYS A 4 -28.28 -1.32 -3.37
C LYS A 4 -26.84 -1.41 -2.89
N GLU A 5 -25.87 -1.58 -3.79
CA GLU A 5 -24.46 -1.70 -3.42
C GLU A 5 -23.91 -0.40 -2.81
N LYS A 6 -24.29 0.76 -3.38
CA LYS A 6 -23.94 2.07 -2.79
C LYS A 6 -24.52 2.28 -1.39
N LEU A 7 -25.73 1.78 -1.13
CA LEU A 7 -26.35 1.85 0.19
C LEU A 7 -25.64 0.92 1.18
N TRP A 8 -25.29 -0.29 0.76
CA TRP A 8 -24.53 -1.23 1.58
C TRP A 8 -23.13 -0.71 1.93
N ASP A 9 -22.42 -0.11 0.98
CA ASP A 9 -21.10 0.49 1.23
C ASP A 9 -21.18 1.65 2.22
N LEU A 10 -22.23 2.49 2.12
CA LEU A 10 -22.45 3.59 3.03
C LEU A 10 -22.83 3.10 4.44
N VAL A 11 -23.63 2.03 4.52
CA VAL A 11 -23.96 1.36 5.79
C VAL A 11 -22.72 0.73 6.44
N VAL A 12 -21.84 0.08 5.67
CA VAL A 12 -20.59 -0.49 6.18
C VAL A 12 -19.65 0.59 6.70
N ILE A 13 -19.52 1.73 5.99
CA ILE A 13 -18.74 2.87 6.47
C ILE A 13 -19.32 3.43 7.78
N ILE A 14 -20.65 3.56 7.88
CA ILE A 14 -21.32 4.03 9.10
C ILE A 14 -21.11 3.06 10.26
N ILE A 15 -21.17 1.75 10.02
CA ILE A 15 -20.95 0.72 11.04
C ILE A 15 -19.50 0.76 11.53
N ILE A 16 -18.51 0.84 10.63
CA ILE A 16 -17.10 0.98 11.00
C ILE A 16 -16.88 2.28 11.78
N ALA A 17 -17.49 3.39 11.36
CA ALA A 17 -17.43 4.65 12.09
C ALA A 17 -18.05 4.54 13.49
N LEU A 18 -19.21 3.90 13.65
CA LEU A 18 -19.86 3.67 14.95
C LEU A 18 -19.01 2.79 15.88
N ILE A 19 -18.44 1.69 15.37
CA ILE A 19 -17.59 0.78 16.14
C ILE A 19 -16.33 1.49 16.66
N ILE A 20 -15.82 2.49 15.93
CA ILE A 20 -14.63 3.25 16.31
C ILE A 20 -14.98 4.44 17.21
N PHE A 21 -16.13 5.09 16.98
CA PHE A 21 -16.49 6.33 17.67
C PHE A 21 -17.17 6.09 19.02
N ILE A 22 -18.02 5.05 19.15
CA ILE A 22 -18.76 4.75 20.38
C ILE A 22 -17.83 4.46 21.57
N PRO A 23 -16.84 3.54 21.49
CA PRO A 23 -15.96 3.27 22.63
C PRO A 23 -15.03 4.46 22.95
N SER A 24 -14.66 5.26 21.94
CA SER A 24 -13.82 6.46 22.10
C SER A 24 -14.55 7.56 22.87
N VAL A 25 -15.84 7.81 22.56
CA VAL A 25 -16.68 8.78 23.27
C VAL A 25 -17.01 8.30 24.70
N CYS A 26 -17.34 7.01 24.88
CA CYS A 26 -17.60 6.46 26.22
C CYS A 26 -16.39 6.57 27.15
N LEU A 27 -15.17 6.30 26.66
CA LEU A 27 -13.96 6.43 27.47
C LEU A 27 -13.57 7.89 27.77
N PHE A 28 -13.96 8.85 26.93
CA PHE A 28 -13.63 10.26 27.13
C PHE A 28 -14.56 10.97 28.14
N PHE A 29 -15.80 10.51 28.28
CA PHE A 29 -16.82 11.14 29.14
C PHE A 29 -17.01 10.49 30.52
N ILE A 30 -16.42 9.33 30.78
CA ILE A 30 -16.55 8.64 32.09
C ILE A 30 -15.92 9.44 33.25
N ASP A 31 -14.97 10.34 32.98
CA ASP A 31 -14.25 11.11 34.01
C ASP A 31 -14.52 12.63 33.97
N GLY A 32 -15.60 13.05 33.30
CA GLY A 32 -16.02 14.47 33.29
C GLY A 32 -15.10 15.44 32.52
N GLY A 33 -14.19 14.95 31.69
CA GLY A 33 -13.40 15.77 30.77
C GLY A 33 -12.35 16.68 31.42
N GLN A 34 -11.95 16.46 32.67
CA GLN A 34 -10.92 17.25 33.35
C GLN A 34 -9.54 16.58 33.21
N ILE A 35 -8.54 17.34 32.74
CA ILE A 35 -7.13 16.92 32.82
C ILE A 35 -6.65 17.25 34.22
N ARG A 36 -6.82 16.33 35.18
CA ARG A 36 -6.25 16.51 36.53
C ARG A 36 -4.73 16.39 36.47
N GLY A 37 -4.08 17.53 36.57
CA GLY A 37 -2.64 17.66 36.61
C GLY A 37 -2.25 19.12 36.60
N ILE A 38 -2.52 19.84 37.69
CA ILE A 38 -1.82 21.04 38.17
C ILE A 38 -2.26 21.22 39.65
N ASN A 39 -1.35 20.89 40.56
CA ASN A 39 -1.21 21.28 41.97
C ASN A 39 -2.47 21.43 42.85
N ASP A 40 -2.78 20.39 43.63
CA ASP A 40 -3.53 20.56 44.89
C ASP A 40 -2.57 20.27 46.06
N ASP A 41 -1.88 21.30 46.51
CA ASP A 41 -1.13 21.32 47.78
C ASP A 41 -2.15 21.50 48.92
N PRO A 42 -2.25 20.61 49.94
CA PRO A 42 -3.34 20.65 50.92
C PRO A 42 -3.20 21.78 51.96
N ALA A 43 -2.28 22.72 51.80
CA ALA A 43 -1.92 23.71 52.80
C ALA A 43 -2.44 25.12 52.52
N THR A 44 -3.71 25.32 52.14
CA THR A 44 -4.36 26.64 52.30
C THR A 44 -5.88 26.57 52.36
N ARG A 45 -6.46 26.50 53.56
CA ARG A 45 -7.79 27.08 53.81
C ARG A 45 -7.76 27.87 55.12
N PRO A 46 -7.97 29.20 55.08
CA PRO A 46 -8.03 30.00 56.29
C PRO A 46 -9.37 29.77 57.00
N ASN A 47 -9.32 29.88 58.33
CA ASN A 47 -10.46 29.97 59.23
C ASN A 47 -11.61 30.79 58.63
N LEU A 48 -12.77 30.17 58.47
CA LEU A 48 -14.04 30.88 58.39
C LEU A 48 -14.92 30.41 59.55
N LEU A 49 -14.75 31.15 60.65
CA LEU A 49 -15.78 31.40 61.65
C LEU A 49 -17.09 31.78 60.94
N GLY A 50 -18.14 30.98 61.14
CA GLY A 50 -19.51 31.29 60.76
C GLY A 50 -20.46 30.96 61.89
N GLN A 51 -20.95 32.00 62.57
CA GLN A 51 -22.06 31.99 63.52
C GLN A 51 -23.36 31.50 62.85
N ASN A 52 -24.07 30.51 63.42
CA ASN A 52 -25.19 30.60 64.38
C ASN A 52 -26.57 30.77 63.72
N ILE A 53 -27.44 29.76 63.87
CA ILE A 53 -28.87 29.93 64.14
C ILE A 53 -29.31 28.73 65.01
N ASP A 54 -30.12 28.99 66.02
CA ASP A 54 -30.84 28.02 66.85
C ASP A 54 -30.09 27.39 68.02
N GLY A 55 -29.55 28.21 68.93
CA GLY A 55 -29.59 28.00 70.40
C GLY A 55 -29.17 26.64 71.01
N LEU A 56 -28.54 25.75 70.25
CA LEU A 56 -28.18 24.39 70.66
C LEU A 56 -26.67 24.32 70.82
N ASN A 57 -26.22 24.34 72.08
CA ASN A 57 -24.87 23.98 72.44
C ASN A 57 -24.67 22.49 72.14
N PHE A 58 -24.02 22.15 71.03
CA PHE A 58 -23.48 20.81 70.86
C PHE A 58 -22.30 20.65 71.82
N THR A 59 -22.59 20.09 72.99
CA THR A 59 -21.57 19.60 73.91
C THR A 59 -20.78 18.51 73.21
N SER A 60 -19.45 18.60 73.26
CA SER A 60 -18.55 17.55 72.79
C SER A 60 -18.83 16.27 73.58
N ALA A 61 -19.61 15.35 72.99
CA ALA A 61 -19.80 14.01 73.52
C ALA A 61 -18.49 13.23 73.33
N THR A 62 -17.59 13.35 74.31
CA THR A 62 -16.35 12.58 74.42
C THR A 62 -16.67 11.14 74.82
N GLY A 63 -17.32 10.40 73.91
CA GLY A 63 -17.49 8.95 73.98
C GLY A 63 -16.84 8.34 72.76
N LYS A 64 -15.55 7.99 72.84
CA LYS A 64 -14.88 7.21 71.79
C LYS A 64 -15.48 5.81 71.76
N ILE A 65 -16.50 5.60 70.95
CA ILE A 65 -16.83 4.26 70.47
C ILE A 65 -15.80 3.95 69.37
N GLN A 66 -14.72 3.27 69.71
CA GLN A 66 -13.83 2.68 68.72
C GLN A 66 -14.42 1.32 68.32
N PRO A 67 -14.57 1.00 67.03
CA PRO A 67 -14.94 -0.34 66.61
C PRO A 67 -13.81 -1.31 67.00
N ILE A 68 -14.17 -2.43 67.60
CA ILE A 68 -13.24 -3.56 67.83
C ILE A 68 -12.88 -4.10 66.45
N TYR A 69 -11.64 -3.90 66.02
CA TYR A 69 -11.10 -4.59 64.85
C TYR A 69 -10.60 -5.96 65.32
N ASP A 70 -11.03 -7.02 64.65
CA ASP A 70 -10.50 -8.36 64.84
C ASP A 70 -9.11 -8.41 64.20
N ASP A 71 -8.06 -8.52 65.03
CA ASP A 71 -6.65 -8.53 64.63
C ASP A 71 -6.26 -9.84 63.94
N THR A 72 -7.03 -10.26 62.93
CA THR A 72 -6.60 -11.30 62.01
C THR A 72 -5.54 -10.70 61.08
N GLU A 73 -4.30 -11.18 61.22
CA GLU A 73 -3.19 -10.85 60.31
C GLU A 73 -3.68 -10.97 58.86
N ILE A 74 -3.67 -9.86 58.13
CA ILE A 74 -4.00 -9.83 56.71
C ILE A 74 -2.86 -10.53 55.97
N VAL A 75 -2.97 -11.85 55.79
CA VAL A 75 -2.00 -12.61 54.99
C VAL A 75 -2.15 -12.17 53.53
N PRO A 76 -1.11 -11.61 52.88
CA PRO A 76 -1.21 -11.21 51.49
C PRO A 76 -1.38 -12.45 50.61
N LEU A 77 -2.61 -12.71 50.15
CA LEU A 77 -2.91 -13.80 49.23
C LEU A 77 -2.25 -13.52 47.88
N SER A 78 -1.43 -14.46 47.42
CA SER A 78 -0.84 -14.41 46.08
C SER A 78 -1.91 -14.61 45.02
N PHE A 79 -1.72 -14.06 43.81
CA PHE A 79 -2.73 -14.07 42.73
C PHE A 79 -3.30 -15.47 42.42
N TRP A 80 -2.46 -16.50 42.55
CA TRP A 80 -2.80 -17.90 42.26
C TRP A 80 -3.66 -18.58 43.32
N GLN A 81 -3.88 -17.93 44.48
CA GLN A 81 -4.69 -18.45 45.59
C GLN A 81 -6.11 -17.87 45.60
N LEU A 82 -6.46 -17.03 44.62
CA LEU A 82 -7.79 -16.42 44.51
C LEU A 82 -8.80 -17.38 43.89
N SER A 83 -10.06 -17.25 44.30
CA SER A 83 -11.13 -18.02 43.67
C SER A 83 -11.37 -17.57 42.22
N PRO A 84 -11.88 -18.43 41.31
CA PRO A 84 -12.05 -18.09 39.89
C PRO A 84 -12.87 -16.80 39.64
N ARG A 85 -13.88 -16.53 40.48
CA ARG A 85 -14.67 -15.29 40.41
C ARG A 85 -13.85 -14.04 40.75
N GLU A 86 -12.92 -14.15 41.70
CA GLU A 86 -12.07 -13.04 42.15
C GLU A 86 -10.96 -12.75 41.15
N ILE A 87 -10.41 -13.80 40.53
CA ILE A 87 -9.52 -13.68 39.37
C ILE A 87 -10.25 -12.97 38.24
N LEU A 88 -11.48 -13.38 37.92
CA LEU A 88 -12.29 -12.76 36.87
C LEU A 88 -12.56 -11.28 37.17
N LEU A 89 -12.97 -10.95 38.39
CA LEU A 89 -13.21 -9.56 38.79
C LEU A 89 -11.93 -8.71 38.74
N ARG A 90 -10.77 -9.25 39.16
CA ARG A 90 -9.49 -8.52 39.04
C ARG A 90 -9.07 -8.36 37.58
N VAL A 91 -9.19 -9.38 36.74
CA VAL A 91 -8.83 -9.28 35.31
C VAL A 91 -9.70 -8.27 34.56
N ILE A 92 -10.99 -8.13 34.93
CA ILE A 92 -11.89 -7.13 34.31
C ILE A 92 -11.64 -5.72 34.88
N THR A 93 -11.45 -5.60 36.20
CA THR A 93 -11.41 -4.29 36.89
C THR A 93 -10.02 -3.66 36.87
N TYR A 94 -8.96 -4.46 36.99
CA TYR A 94 -7.58 -4.00 37.12
C TYR A 94 -7.02 -3.28 35.88
N PRO A 95 -7.26 -3.72 34.62
CA PRO A 95 -6.87 -2.93 33.46
C PRO A 95 -7.61 -1.58 33.41
N MET A 96 -8.86 -1.52 33.91
CA MET A 96 -9.61 -0.26 33.97
C MET A 96 -9.07 0.72 35.02
N ALA A 97 -8.51 0.20 36.12
CA ALA A 97 -7.95 0.99 37.22
C ALA A 97 -6.49 1.42 37.01
N TYR A 98 -5.70 0.67 36.22
CA TYR A 98 -4.26 0.90 36.08
C TYR A 98 -3.85 1.58 34.78
N ILE A 99 -4.70 1.63 33.75
CA ILE A 99 -4.43 2.40 32.52
C ILE A 99 -4.49 3.89 32.89
N PRO A 100 -3.36 4.63 32.92
CA PRO A 100 -3.40 6.06 33.23
C PRO A 100 -4.36 6.75 32.26
N PRO A 101 -5.17 7.73 32.69
CA PRO A 101 -6.12 8.43 31.82
C PRO A 101 -5.49 9.00 30.54
N SER A 102 -4.18 9.29 30.56
CA SER A 102 -3.38 9.70 29.41
C SER A 102 -3.19 8.60 28.36
N THR A 103 -3.00 7.35 28.77
CA THR A 103 -2.81 6.20 27.86
C THR A 103 -4.10 5.77 27.17
N GLY A 104 -5.25 5.86 27.88
CA GLY A 104 -6.57 5.65 27.27
C GLY A 104 -6.85 6.63 26.13
N LYS A 105 -6.43 7.89 26.28
CA LYS A 105 -6.53 8.92 25.22
C LYS A 105 -5.61 8.64 24.03
N ILE A 106 -4.42 8.08 24.25
CA ILE A 106 -3.52 7.69 23.17
C ILE A 106 -4.11 6.52 22.37
N ILE A 107 -4.64 5.51 23.05
CA ILE A 107 -5.28 4.37 22.41
C ILE A 107 -6.50 4.84 21.58
N SER A 108 -7.34 5.70 22.14
CA SER A 108 -8.51 6.23 21.42
C SER A 108 -8.12 7.07 20.19
N LEU A 109 -7.04 7.86 20.27
CA LEU A 109 -6.49 8.60 19.13
C LEU A 109 -5.92 7.66 18.05
N LEU A 110 -5.26 6.58 18.44
CA LEU A 110 -4.74 5.56 17.51
C LEU A 110 -5.87 4.82 16.80
N TYR A 111 -6.95 4.47 17.50
CA TYR A 111 -8.15 3.89 16.89
C TYR A 111 -8.83 4.85 15.91
N LEU A 112 -8.96 6.12 16.27
CA LEU A 112 -9.48 7.16 15.39
C LEU A 112 -8.61 7.31 14.13
N ALA A 113 -7.29 7.37 14.28
CA ALA A 113 -6.34 7.48 13.18
C ALA A 113 -6.38 6.24 12.27
N SER A 114 -6.45 5.04 12.85
CA SER A 114 -6.59 3.77 12.13
C SER A 114 -7.91 3.72 11.34
N GLY A 115 -9.02 4.14 11.94
CA GLY A 115 -10.32 4.25 11.28
C GLY A 115 -10.30 5.25 10.11
N LEU A 116 -9.73 6.43 10.33
CA LEU A 116 -9.59 7.44 9.29
C LEU A 116 -8.72 6.93 8.14
N ALA A 117 -7.62 6.23 8.45
CA ALA A 117 -6.77 5.60 7.44
C ALA A 117 -7.53 4.55 6.61
N LEU A 118 -8.32 3.69 7.26
CA LEU A 118 -9.17 2.71 6.56
C LEU A 118 -10.21 3.38 5.67
N ILE A 119 -10.84 4.47 6.12
CA ILE A 119 -11.79 5.25 5.31
C ILE A 119 -11.10 5.86 4.09
N ILE A 120 -9.91 6.44 4.26
CA ILE A 120 -9.11 7.00 3.16
C ILE A 120 -8.73 5.91 2.16
N LEU A 121 -8.26 4.75 2.64
CA LEU A 121 -7.89 3.61 1.79
C LEU A 121 -9.11 3.02 1.05
N TYR A 122 -10.24 2.89 1.74
CA TYR A 122 -11.48 2.40 1.14
C TYR A 122 -12.00 3.37 0.07
N ARG A 123 -12.04 4.68 0.35
CA ARG A 123 -12.42 5.70 -0.64
C ARG A 123 -11.47 5.71 -1.85
N ARG A 124 -10.17 5.51 -1.64
CA ARG A 124 -9.20 5.40 -2.74
C ARG A 124 -9.48 4.19 -3.62
N LYS A 125 -9.92 3.07 -3.03
CA LYS A 125 -10.25 1.83 -3.76
C LYS A 125 -11.57 1.92 -4.53
N THR A 126 -12.60 2.54 -3.96
CA THR A 126 -13.95 2.63 -4.55
C THR A 126 -14.17 3.85 -5.45
N SER A 127 -13.31 4.87 -5.39
CA SER A 127 -13.35 6.03 -6.29
C SER A 127 -12.66 5.80 -7.64
N ARG A 128 -12.49 4.55 -8.08
CA ARG A 128 -12.52 4.28 -9.53
C ARG A 128 -14.00 4.26 -9.92
N LYS A 129 -14.56 5.44 -10.24
CA LYS A 129 -15.80 5.48 -11.02
C LYS A 129 -15.51 4.67 -12.27
N ASP A 130 -16.21 3.56 -12.48
CA ASP A 130 -16.01 2.73 -13.68
C ASP A 130 -15.91 3.67 -14.88
N PRO A 131 -14.75 3.71 -15.55
CA PRO A 131 -14.56 4.63 -16.65
C PRO A 131 -15.68 4.35 -17.65
N ASP A 132 -16.30 5.40 -18.16
CA ASP A 132 -17.21 5.23 -19.30
C ASP A 132 -16.48 4.39 -20.36
N PRO A 133 -17.02 3.21 -20.73
CA PRO A 133 -16.34 2.28 -21.62
C PRO A 133 -16.02 2.90 -22.98
N ASN A 134 -16.77 3.94 -23.37
CA ASN A 134 -16.57 4.67 -24.61
C ASN A 134 -15.68 5.92 -24.45
N SER A 135 -15.17 6.19 -23.25
CA SER A 135 -14.27 7.31 -23.03
C SER A 135 -12.93 7.07 -23.74
N ARG A 136 -12.33 8.15 -24.26
CA ARG A 136 -11.00 8.10 -24.91
C ARG A 136 -9.93 7.47 -24.01
N ARG A 137 -9.99 7.73 -22.70
CA ARG A 137 -9.04 7.16 -21.73
C ARG A 137 -9.18 5.65 -21.62
N GLU A 138 -10.40 5.12 -21.65
CA GLU A 138 -10.63 3.69 -21.59
C GLU A 138 -10.18 2.99 -22.88
N GLN A 139 -10.41 3.61 -24.03
CA GLN A 139 -9.89 3.13 -25.32
C GLN A 139 -8.36 3.07 -25.32
N ILE A 140 -7.69 4.12 -24.84
CA ILE A 140 -6.22 4.16 -24.69
C ILE A 140 -5.75 3.08 -23.72
N ARG A 141 -6.41 2.94 -22.56
CA ARG A 141 -6.06 1.94 -21.54
C ARG A 141 -6.17 0.52 -22.12
N ARG A 142 -7.29 0.21 -22.78
CA ARG A 142 -7.53 -1.07 -23.43
C ARG A 142 -6.49 -1.37 -24.50
N TYR A 143 -6.20 -0.40 -25.37
CA TYR A 143 -5.17 -0.55 -26.40
C TYR A 143 -3.80 -0.87 -25.80
N ILE A 144 -3.40 -0.20 -24.71
CA ILE A 144 -2.12 -0.46 -24.02
C ILE A 144 -2.12 -1.84 -23.35
N SER A 145 -3.27 -2.30 -22.84
CA SER A 145 -3.43 -3.64 -22.29
C SER A 145 -3.29 -4.73 -23.34
N GLU A 146 -3.85 -4.53 -24.52
CA GLU A 146 -3.78 -5.48 -25.65
C GLU A 146 -2.41 -5.43 -26.35
N HIS A 147 -1.77 -4.25 -26.41
CA HIS A 147 -0.52 -4.01 -27.12
C HIS A 147 0.52 -3.36 -26.20
N PRO A 148 1.03 -4.09 -25.18
CA PRO A 148 2.00 -3.55 -24.24
C PRO A 148 3.32 -3.16 -24.93
N GLY A 149 3.99 -2.15 -24.39
CA GLY A 149 5.31 -1.73 -24.87
C GLY A 149 5.29 -0.85 -26.13
N LYS A 150 4.12 -0.36 -26.56
CA LYS A 150 4.01 0.63 -27.65
C LYS A 150 4.41 2.03 -27.17
N ASN A 151 4.99 2.81 -28.08
CA ASN A 151 5.36 4.20 -27.79
C ASN A 151 4.19 5.16 -28.07
N THR A 152 4.31 6.41 -27.61
CA THR A 152 3.28 7.45 -27.84
C THR A 152 2.89 7.59 -29.30
N GLN A 153 3.85 7.44 -30.22
CA GLN A 153 3.58 7.60 -31.65
C GLN A 153 2.67 6.49 -32.19
N HIS A 154 3.02 5.25 -31.93
CA HIS A 154 2.21 4.10 -32.35
C HIS A 154 0.80 4.16 -31.77
N ILE A 155 0.68 4.56 -30.50
CA ILE A 155 -0.63 4.68 -29.84
C ILE A 155 -1.45 5.81 -30.49
N ALA A 156 -0.82 6.94 -30.81
CA ALA A 156 -1.50 8.06 -31.48
C ALA A 156 -2.00 7.66 -32.88
N ASP A 157 -1.15 6.98 -33.64
CA ASP A 157 -1.46 6.54 -35.00
C ASP A 157 -2.57 5.48 -34.99
N ALA A 158 -2.48 4.48 -34.09
CA ALA A 158 -3.46 3.41 -33.99
C ALA A 158 -4.86 3.89 -33.56
N LEU A 159 -4.93 4.89 -32.67
CA LEU A 159 -6.18 5.44 -32.17
C LEU A 159 -6.64 6.70 -32.92
N SER A 160 -5.91 7.11 -33.97
CA SER A 160 -6.17 8.35 -34.71
C SER A 160 -6.34 9.58 -33.80
N LEU A 161 -5.49 9.68 -32.77
CA LEU A 161 -5.53 10.76 -31.78
C LEU A 161 -4.41 11.79 -32.00
N PRO A 162 -4.68 13.09 -31.80
CA PRO A 162 -3.62 14.10 -31.76
C PRO A 162 -2.63 13.79 -30.62
N ARG A 163 -1.32 13.89 -30.90
CA ARG A 163 -0.26 13.64 -29.91
C ARG A 163 -0.45 14.44 -28.61
N SER A 164 -0.84 15.70 -28.69
CA SER A 164 -1.07 16.56 -27.51
C SER A 164 -2.20 16.02 -26.62
N SER A 165 -3.30 15.59 -27.23
CA SER A 165 -4.44 14.98 -26.53
C SER A 165 -4.06 13.63 -25.93
N LEU A 166 -3.31 12.80 -26.67
CA LEU A 166 -2.83 11.53 -26.15
C LEU A 166 -1.89 11.72 -24.95
N THR A 167 -0.93 12.65 -25.02
CA THR A 167 -0.01 12.94 -23.90
C THR A 167 -0.77 13.34 -22.64
N TYR A 168 -1.81 14.19 -22.77
CA TYR A 168 -2.67 14.52 -21.64
C TYR A 168 -3.34 13.27 -21.03
N HIS A 169 -3.89 12.39 -21.87
CA HIS A 169 -4.54 11.17 -21.40
C HIS A 169 -3.58 10.17 -20.78
N LEU A 170 -2.38 9.99 -21.35
CA LEU A 170 -1.33 9.13 -20.80
C LEU A 170 -0.88 9.61 -19.43
N ASN A 171 -0.62 10.91 -19.27
CA ASN A 171 -0.25 11.49 -17.97
C ASN A 171 -1.34 11.22 -16.91
N ARG A 172 -2.62 11.40 -17.26
CA ARG A 172 -3.72 11.08 -16.34
C ARG A 172 -3.82 9.59 -15.99
N LEU A 173 -3.59 8.70 -16.96
CA LEU A 173 -3.58 7.25 -16.72
C LEU A 173 -2.38 6.80 -15.88
N GLN A 174 -1.26 7.53 -15.93
CA GLN A 174 -0.12 7.30 -15.06
C GLN A 174 -0.39 7.77 -13.62
N GLU A 175 -1.01 8.94 -13.45
CA GLU A 175 -1.42 9.45 -12.13
C GLU A 175 -2.38 8.50 -11.41
N THR A 176 -3.29 7.86 -12.15
CA THR A 176 -4.23 6.86 -11.60
C THR A 176 -3.62 5.46 -11.44
N GLN A 177 -2.32 5.30 -11.73
CA GLN A 177 -1.62 4.01 -11.71
C GLN A 177 -2.31 2.93 -12.57
N ASP A 178 -2.93 3.33 -13.68
CA ASP A 178 -3.51 2.38 -14.64
C ASP A 178 -2.44 1.89 -15.62
N ILE A 179 -1.49 2.76 -15.96
CA ILE A 179 -0.36 2.46 -16.85
C ILE A 179 0.97 2.89 -16.23
N ARG A 180 2.06 2.26 -16.65
CA ARG A 180 3.44 2.64 -16.33
C ARG A 180 4.19 3.00 -17.61
N GLN A 181 5.03 4.00 -17.51
CA GLN A 181 5.95 4.42 -18.55
C GLN A 181 7.32 3.78 -18.32
N VAL A 182 7.90 3.24 -19.38
CA VAL A 182 9.22 2.61 -19.39
C VAL A 182 10.08 3.29 -20.45
N PRO A 183 11.21 3.91 -20.06
CA PRO A 183 12.12 4.51 -21.00
C PRO A 183 12.93 3.42 -21.72
N TYR A 184 12.87 3.41 -23.05
CA TYR A 184 13.70 2.52 -23.87
C TYR A 184 14.14 3.20 -25.17
N GLY A 185 15.43 3.12 -25.50
CA GLY A 185 15.98 3.70 -26.74
C GLY A 185 15.71 5.20 -26.92
N GLY A 186 15.67 5.96 -25.81
CA GLY A 186 15.39 7.40 -25.81
C GLY A 186 13.91 7.76 -26.02
N ARG A 187 13.00 6.79 -26.00
CA ARG A 187 11.55 7.00 -26.14
C ARG A 187 10.81 6.38 -24.97
N SER A 188 9.58 6.85 -24.78
CA SER A 188 8.68 6.38 -23.73
C SER A 188 7.76 5.31 -24.28
N HIS A 189 7.77 4.15 -23.63
CA HIS A 189 6.93 3.00 -23.93
C HIS A 189 5.94 2.80 -22.77
N PHE A 190 4.71 2.40 -23.08
CA PHE A 190 3.65 2.29 -22.08
C PHE A 190 3.24 0.83 -21.88
N LEU A 191 3.08 0.44 -20.63
CA LEU A 191 2.64 -0.89 -20.21
C LEU A 191 1.54 -0.77 -19.15
N PRO A 192 0.67 -1.78 -18.97
CA PRO A 192 -0.28 -1.78 -17.86
C PRO A 192 0.46 -1.84 -16.51
N ALA A 193 -0.05 -1.14 -15.50
CA ALA A 193 0.65 -1.02 -14.21
C ALA A 193 0.65 -2.32 -13.38
N ASN A 194 -0.40 -3.14 -13.49
CA ASN A 194 -0.63 -4.32 -12.63
C ASN A 194 -0.26 -5.64 -13.32
N THR A 195 0.84 -5.68 -14.08
CA THR A 195 1.24 -6.92 -14.78
C THR A 195 2.08 -7.87 -13.92
N GLY A 196 2.58 -7.43 -12.75
CA GLY A 196 3.49 -8.23 -11.93
C GLY A 196 4.88 -8.42 -12.54
N LEU A 197 5.18 -7.77 -13.67
CA LEU A 197 6.42 -7.96 -14.43
C LEU A 197 7.62 -7.27 -13.78
N THR A 198 8.78 -7.91 -13.90
CA THR A 198 10.09 -7.33 -13.54
C THR A 198 10.42 -6.13 -14.44
N GLU A 199 11.37 -5.28 -14.05
CA GLU A 199 11.78 -4.14 -14.89
C GLU A 199 12.41 -4.60 -16.21
N ASN A 200 13.18 -5.68 -16.17
CA ASN A 200 13.77 -6.31 -17.34
C ASN A 200 12.69 -6.87 -18.30
N GLN A 201 11.68 -7.57 -17.78
CA GLN A 201 10.53 -8.03 -18.57
C GLN A 201 9.78 -6.87 -19.26
N LYS A 202 9.64 -5.72 -18.58
CA LYS A 202 9.01 -4.54 -19.18
C LYS A 202 9.85 -3.95 -20.32
N ILE A 203 11.17 -3.94 -20.17
CA ILE A 203 12.09 -3.51 -21.23
C ILE A 203 12.04 -4.50 -22.40
N LEU A 204 12.01 -5.81 -22.13
CA LEU A 204 11.84 -6.86 -23.15
C LEU A 204 10.56 -6.69 -23.96
N LEU A 205 9.41 -6.43 -23.32
CA LEU A 205 8.17 -6.12 -24.03
C LEU A 205 8.29 -4.88 -24.94
N SER A 206 9.02 -3.86 -24.49
CA SER A 206 9.27 -2.65 -25.27
C SER A 206 10.15 -2.91 -26.49
N LEU A 207 11.10 -3.84 -26.38
CA LEU A 207 11.97 -4.35 -27.45
C LEU A 207 11.18 -5.19 -28.46
N LEU A 208 10.42 -6.16 -27.98
CA LEU A 208 9.59 -7.07 -28.78
C LEU A 208 8.59 -6.31 -29.67
N SER A 209 8.15 -5.14 -29.22
CA SER A 209 7.23 -4.29 -29.96
C SER A 209 7.78 -3.76 -31.30
N LYS A 210 9.10 -3.80 -31.51
CA LYS A 210 9.78 -3.36 -32.74
C LYS A 210 10.42 -4.56 -33.44
N GLU A 211 10.05 -4.75 -34.70
CA GLU A 211 10.49 -5.88 -35.52
C GLU A 211 12.02 -6.07 -35.56
N LYS A 212 12.79 -5.00 -35.82
CA LYS A 212 14.26 -5.11 -35.86
C LYS A 212 14.88 -5.45 -34.51
N ASP A 213 14.35 -4.88 -33.45
CA ASP A 213 14.83 -5.07 -32.08
C ASP A 213 14.58 -6.51 -31.64
N HIS A 214 13.41 -7.04 -32.00
CA HIS A 214 13.03 -8.44 -31.83
C HIS A 214 13.96 -9.39 -32.59
N LEU A 215 14.25 -9.13 -33.88
CA LEU A 215 15.13 -10.00 -34.69
C LEU A 215 16.54 -10.13 -34.08
N ILE A 216 17.10 -9.02 -33.58
CA ILE A 216 18.42 -9.03 -32.92
C ILE A 216 18.37 -9.86 -31.64
N LEU A 217 17.32 -9.69 -30.84
CA LEU A 217 17.15 -10.43 -29.61
C LEU A 217 17.02 -11.93 -29.88
N GLN A 218 16.17 -12.33 -30.83
CA GLN A 218 16.02 -13.72 -31.26
C GLN A 218 17.34 -14.32 -31.75
N THR A 219 18.10 -13.56 -32.52
CA THR A 219 19.43 -13.98 -33.02
C THR A 219 20.37 -14.31 -31.87
N LEU A 220 20.43 -13.45 -30.86
CA LEU A 220 21.29 -13.62 -29.69
C LEU A 220 20.82 -14.72 -28.73
N ILE A 221 19.52 -15.02 -28.71
CA ILE A 221 18.94 -16.14 -27.94
C ILE A 221 19.27 -17.46 -28.62
N ASN A 222 19.03 -17.56 -29.93
CA ASN A 222 19.25 -18.78 -30.70
C ASN A 222 20.73 -19.14 -30.78
N GLN A 223 21.59 -18.12 -30.86
CA GLN A 223 23.03 -18.30 -30.98
C GLN A 223 23.75 -17.37 -30.00
N PRO A 224 24.05 -17.85 -28.78
CA PRO A 224 24.80 -17.07 -27.81
C PRO A 224 26.27 -16.91 -28.25
N SER A 225 26.92 -15.85 -27.79
CA SER A 225 28.36 -15.59 -28.02
C SER A 225 28.74 -15.20 -29.46
N LEU A 226 27.89 -14.44 -30.15
CA LEU A 226 28.18 -13.92 -31.48
C LEU A 226 29.08 -12.68 -31.42
N THR A 227 29.93 -12.53 -32.43
CA THR A 227 30.69 -11.30 -32.67
C THR A 227 29.86 -10.28 -33.43
N ARG A 228 30.24 -9.01 -33.36
CA ARG A 228 29.60 -7.92 -34.13
C ARG A 228 29.46 -8.25 -35.63
N LYS A 229 30.47 -8.87 -36.23
CA LYS A 229 30.45 -9.22 -37.67
C LYS A 229 29.45 -10.34 -37.96
N GLU A 230 29.36 -11.33 -37.09
CA GLU A 230 28.42 -12.45 -37.23
C GLU A 230 26.97 -11.96 -37.06
N ILE A 231 26.69 -11.10 -36.07
CA ILE A 231 25.38 -10.46 -35.87
C ILE A 231 24.96 -9.67 -37.11
N ALA A 232 25.88 -8.87 -37.66
CA ALA A 232 25.64 -8.09 -38.87
C ALA A 232 25.32 -8.98 -40.09
N ALA A 233 26.07 -10.06 -40.26
CA ALA A 233 25.90 -11.01 -41.36
C ALA A 233 24.55 -11.74 -41.29
N GLN A 234 24.14 -12.21 -40.11
CA GLN A 234 22.87 -12.92 -39.94
C GLN A 234 21.64 -12.04 -40.16
N LEU A 235 21.71 -10.78 -39.74
CA LEU A 235 20.60 -9.84 -39.87
C LEU A 235 20.60 -9.09 -41.22
N GLY A 236 21.61 -9.29 -42.06
CA GLY A 236 21.76 -8.55 -43.32
C GLY A 236 21.93 -7.04 -43.13
N ILE A 237 22.51 -6.60 -42.00
CA ILE A 237 22.69 -5.18 -41.67
C ILE A 237 24.17 -4.77 -41.71
N SER A 238 24.43 -3.46 -41.76
CA SER A 238 25.81 -2.97 -41.67
C SER A 238 26.42 -3.26 -40.30
N THR A 239 27.74 -3.46 -40.25
CA THR A 239 28.46 -3.66 -38.96
C THR A 239 28.33 -2.47 -38.01
N THR A 240 28.22 -1.26 -38.54
CA THR A 240 27.97 -0.03 -37.76
C THR A 240 26.58 -0.05 -37.14
N THR A 241 25.57 -0.49 -37.91
CA THR A 241 24.19 -0.65 -37.42
C THR A 241 24.13 -1.71 -36.33
N ALA A 242 24.79 -2.85 -36.52
CA ALA A 242 24.88 -3.90 -35.49
C ALA A 242 25.54 -3.37 -34.21
N LEU A 243 26.62 -2.58 -34.32
CA LEU A 243 27.27 -1.95 -33.16
C LEU A 243 26.32 -1.02 -32.40
N TRP A 244 25.55 -0.20 -33.13
CA TRP A 244 24.56 0.70 -32.52
C TRP A 244 23.54 -0.08 -31.70
N TYR A 245 23.03 -1.18 -32.24
CA TYR A 245 22.09 -2.05 -31.54
C TYR A 245 22.70 -2.71 -30.30
N ILE A 246 23.93 -3.22 -30.40
CA ILE A 246 24.68 -3.81 -29.29
C ILE A 246 24.83 -2.78 -28.16
N HIS A 247 25.32 -1.58 -28.45
CA HIS A 247 25.49 -0.55 -27.42
C HIS A 247 24.17 -0.11 -26.79
N ARG A 248 23.08 -0.11 -27.56
CA ARG A 248 21.76 0.23 -27.04
C ARG A 248 21.25 -0.84 -26.07
N LEU A 249 21.46 -2.13 -26.36
CA LEU A 249 21.11 -3.25 -25.48
C LEU A 249 22.02 -3.31 -24.24
N GLU A 250 23.31 -3.02 -24.39
CA GLU A 250 24.29 -2.91 -23.31
C GLU A 250 23.92 -1.79 -22.32
N ARG A 251 23.50 -0.62 -22.81
CA ARG A 251 22.99 0.49 -21.97
C ARG A 251 21.72 0.13 -21.19
N SER A 252 20.98 -0.87 -21.63
CA SER A 252 19.80 -1.39 -20.92
C SER A 252 20.13 -2.58 -20.02
N HIS A 253 21.42 -2.90 -19.83
CA HIS A 253 21.92 -4.02 -19.03
C HIS A 253 21.43 -5.41 -19.49
N LEU A 254 21.01 -5.54 -20.75
CA LEU A 254 20.47 -6.80 -21.29
C LEU A 254 21.56 -7.71 -21.88
N LEU A 255 22.70 -7.12 -22.27
CA LEU A 255 23.81 -7.78 -22.93
C LEU A 255 25.04 -7.82 -22.03
N THR A 256 25.75 -8.94 -22.09
CA THR A 256 27.10 -9.11 -21.54
C THR A 256 28.10 -9.28 -22.70
N ALA A 257 29.25 -8.62 -22.57
CA ALA A 257 30.36 -8.76 -23.51
C ALA A 257 31.51 -9.56 -22.88
N LYS A 258 31.95 -10.62 -23.54
CA LYS A 258 33.10 -11.44 -23.12
C LYS A 258 34.19 -11.40 -24.19
N LYS A 259 35.43 -11.18 -23.76
CA LYS A 259 36.59 -11.26 -24.66
C LYS A 259 37.02 -12.72 -24.78
N GLN A 260 36.98 -13.26 -26.00
CA GLN A 260 37.43 -14.62 -26.31
C GLN A 260 38.26 -14.57 -27.58
N GLU A 261 39.46 -15.18 -27.57
CA GLU A 261 40.34 -15.28 -28.76
C GLU A 261 40.58 -13.94 -29.47
N ARG A 262 40.86 -12.88 -28.69
CA ARG A 262 41.08 -11.50 -29.17
C ARG A 262 39.85 -10.82 -29.82
N LYS A 263 38.68 -11.46 -29.83
CA LYS A 263 37.41 -10.88 -30.32
C LYS A 263 36.44 -10.65 -29.16
N LEU A 264 35.59 -9.64 -29.29
CA LEU A 264 34.48 -9.42 -28.36
C LEU A 264 33.28 -10.26 -28.84
N ARG A 265 32.76 -11.10 -27.95
CA ARG A 265 31.55 -11.91 -28.16
C ARG A 265 30.46 -11.39 -27.23
N TYR A 266 29.24 -11.31 -27.76
CA TYR A 266 28.09 -10.77 -27.06
C TYR A 266 27.08 -11.89 -26.80
N SER A 267 26.54 -11.92 -25.59
CA SER A 267 25.49 -12.84 -25.18
C SER A 267 24.50 -12.11 -24.29
N LEU A 268 23.24 -12.51 -24.31
CA LEU A 268 22.29 -12.04 -23.30
C LEU A 268 22.68 -12.57 -21.93
N THR A 269 22.37 -11.80 -20.90
CA THR A 269 22.56 -12.24 -19.51
C THR A 269 21.62 -13.42 -19.22
N PRO A 270 22.04 -14.45 -18.44
CA PRO A 270 21.19 -15.63 -18.18
C PRO A 270 19.80 -15.27 -17.65
N GLU A 271 19.72 -14.28 -16.76
CA GLU A 271 18.46 -13.75 -16.21
C GLU A 271 17.48 -13.31 -17.31
N ILE A 272 17.98 -12.60 -18.33
CA ILE A 272 17.18 -12.07 -19.44
C ILE A 272 16.71 -13.18 -20.36
N VAL A 273 17.50 -14.25 -20.52
CA VAL A 273 17.10 -15.42 -21.31
C VAL A 273 15.92 -16.12 -20.63
N THR A 274 16.00 -16.33 -19.32
CA THR A 274 14.91 -16.91 -18.53
C THR A 274 13.65 -16.05 -18.59
N GLU A 275 13.79 -14.75 -18.34
CA GLU A 275 12.65 -13.82 -18.38
C GLU A 275 12.01 -13.73 -19.78
N TYR A 276 12.80 -13.83 -20.85
CA TYR A 276 12.28 -13.88 -22.21
C TYR A 276 11.45 -15.13 -22.45
N GLN A 277 11.90 -16.29 -21.96
CA GLN A 277 11.16 -17.55 -22.08
C GLN A 277 9.84 -17.50 -21.31
N GLU A 278 9.86 -16.99 -20.09
CA GLU A 278 8.64 -16.76 -19.28
C GLU A 278 7.66 -15.82 -19.99
N LEU A 279 8.16 -14.72 -20.58
CA LEU A 279 7.33 -13.80 -21.36
C LEU A 279 6.77 -14.45 -22.61
N ALA A 280 7.56 -15.29 -23.29
CA ALA A 280 7.08 -16.02 -24.45
C ALA A 280 5.91 -16.93 -24.07
N GLU A 281 5.97 -17.63 -22.95
CA GLU A 281 4.85 -18.48 -22.47
C GLU A 281 3.58 -17.68 -22.15
N ILE A 282 3.72 -16.48 -21.56
CA ILE A 282 2.59 -15.61 -21.20
C ILE A 282 1.92 -14.99 -22.44
N PHE A 283 2.70 -14.66 -23.47
CA PHE A 283 2.23 -13.89 -24.63
C PHE A 283 2.14 -14.68 -25.93
N THR A 284 2.59 -15.94 -26.00
CA THR A 284 2.17 -16.83 -27.08
C THR A 284 0.69 -17.16 -26.88
N PRO A 285 -0.21 -16.81 -27.82
CA PRO A 285 -1.49 -17.47 -27.84
C PRO A 285 -1.18 -18.96 -27.96
N LYS A 286 -1.74 -19.76 -27.04
CA LYS A 286 -1.85 -21.21 -27.21
C LYS A 286 -2.35 -21.40 -28.63
N SER A 287 -1.48 -21.82 -29.54
CA SER A 287 -1.85 -22.08 -30.91
C SER A 287 -2.97 -23.11 -30.80
N ASP A 288 -4.18 -22.68 -31.15
CA ASP A 288 -5.30 -23.59 -31.27
C ASP A 288 -4.83 -24.75 -32.14
N ASP A 289 -4.96 -25.92 -31.56
CA ASP A 289 -4.83 -27.21 -32.19
C ASP A 289 -5.89 -27.28 -33.28
N HIS A 290 -5.62 -26.67 -34.43
CA HIS A 290 -6.26 -27.01 -35.69
C HIS A 290 -5.41 -28.06 -36.39
N SER A 291 -5.27 -29.19 -35.70
CA SER A 291 -5.07 -30.47 -36.34
C SER A 291 -6.45 -31.06 -36.67
N THR A 292 -6.62 -31.38 -37.96
CA THR A 292 -7.67 -32.21 -38.61
C THR A 292 -8.84 -31.50 -39.27
#